data_AF-A0A2P5TLD7-F1
#
_entry.id   AF-A0A2P5TLD7-F1
#
_cell.length_a   1.000
_cell.length_b   1.000
_cell.length_c   1.000
_cell.angle_alpha   90.00
_cell.angle_beta   90.00
_cell.angle_gamma   90.00
#
_symmetry.space_group_name_H-M   'P 1'
#
loop_
_entity.id
_entity.type
_entity.pdbx_description
1 polymer ?
#
loop_
_entity_poly.entity_id
_entity_poly.type
_entity_poly.pdbx_seq_one_letter_code
_entity_poly.pdbx_strand_id
1 'polypeptide(L)'
;MDSRTGYTRSSSQRGFSYLEALIATFIIGLSLVPAMEALQSGSQGAAINKQQNIDRPLLAGKMEQLLASDYGQLGAAVAGTTTPSSLSDSVVSSDGRSLQRQVYLAFYDGETGDLFASADTGLLWLRVELAGTAQSLETLVSQ
;
A
#
# COMPACT_ATOMS: atom_id res chain seq x y z
N MET A 1 52.12 54.14 40.37
CA MET A 1 51.38 54.07 39.10
C MET A 1 51.40 52.63 38.64
N ASP A 2 50.27 51.97 38.86
CA ASP A 2 50.02 50.55 38.64
C ASP A 2 50.04 50.16 37.16
N SER A 3 50.53 48.97 36.87
CA SER A 3 50.24 48.27 35.61
C SER A 3 50.18 46.78 35.88
N ARG A 4 49.00 46.31 36.26
CA ARG A 4 48.64 44.88 36.35
C ARG A 4 48.25 44.39 34.97
N THR A 5 49.15 43.71 34.29
CA THR A 5 48.87 42.93 33.08
C THR A 5 48.27 41.58 33.51
N GLY A 6 46.95 41.46 33.42
CA GLY A 6 46.24 40.20 33.61
C GLY A 6 46.43 39.31 32.37
N TYR A 7 47.19 38.23 32.52
CA TYR A 7 47.21 37.14 31.54
C TYR A 7 45.99 36.24 31.77
N THR A 8 44.98 36.34 30.90
CA THR A 8 43.96 35.30 30.77
C THR A 8 44.61 34.06 30.17
N ARG A 9 44.94 33.08 31.02
CA ARG A 9 45.28 31.72 30.55
C ARG A 9 44.05 31.11 29.90
N SER A 10 44.07 30.90 28.58
CA SER A 10 43.21 29.89 27.97
C SER A 10 43.75 28.52 28.37
N SER A 11 43.22 27.95 29.45
CA SER A 11 43.52 26.57 29.83
C SER A 11 42.95 25.64 28.76
N SER A 12 43.83 24.80 28.20
CA SER A 12 43.51 23.81 27.19
C SER A 12 42.39 22.87 27.66
N GLN A 13 41.20 23.00 27.07
CA GLN A 13 40.05 22.07 27.22
C GLN A 13 40.29 20.71 26.50
N ARG A 14 41.51 20.17 26.52
CA ARG A 14 41.83 18.92 25.79
C ARG A 14 41.36 17.66 26.51
N GLY A 15 41.31 17.68 27.85
CA GLY A 15 40.85 16.54 28.65
C GLY A 15 39.34 16.28 28.56
N PHE A 16 38.54 17.35 28.44
CA PHE A 16 37.09 17.24 28.20
C PHE A 16 36.77 16.71 26.79
N SER A 17 37.56 17.09 25.78
CA SER A 17 37.34 16.69 24.39
C SER A 17 37.50 15.17 24.17
N TYR A 18 38.46 14.52 24.83
CA TYR A 18 38.62 13.05 24.74
C TYR A 18 37.46 12.30 25.42
N LEU A 19 37.03 12.76 26.59
CA LEU A 19 35.90 12.17 27.30
C LEU A 19 34.60 12.32 26.49
N GLU A 20 34.38 13.50 25.91
CA GLU A 20 33.25 13.79 25.05
C GLU A 20 33.25 12.89 23.80
N ALA A 21 34.39 12.71 23.14
CA ALA A 21 34.51 11.80 22.00
C ALA A 21 34.19 10.34 22.37
N LEU A 22 34.61 9.89 23.56
CA LEU A 22 34.36 8.54 24.05
C LEU A 22 32.87 8.34 24.37
N ILE A 23 32.25 9.31 25.05
CA ILE A 23 30.81 9.32 25.34
C ILE A 23 30.00 9.36 24.04
N ALA A 24 30.38 10.21 23.08
CA ALA A 24 29.70 10.30 21.77
C ALA A 24 29.79 8.96 21.02
N THR A 25 30.97 8.33 20.99
CA THR A 25 31.15 7.01 20.35
C THR A 25 30.29 5.94 21.03
N PHE A 26 30.21 5.97 22.37
CA PHE A 26 29.37 5.06 23.12
C PHE A 26 27.88 5.27 22.82
N ILE A 27 27.41 6.52 22.78
CA ILE A 27 26.02 6.87 22.44
C ILE A 27 25.68 6.43 21.00
N ILE A 28 26.57 6.69 20.03
CA ILE A 28 26.39 6.25 18.63
C ILE A 28 26.34 4.72 18.56
N GLY A 29 27.21 4.03 19.28
CA GLY A 29 27.21 2.56 19.33
C GLY A 29 25.91 1.99 19.90
N LEU A 30 25.38 2.58 20.96
CA LEU A 30 24.10 2.17 21.57
C LEU A 30 22.89 2.47 20.68
N SER A 31 22.92 3.57 19.91
CA SER A 31 21.79 3.96 19.05
C SER A 31 21.78 3.26 17.69
N LEU A 32 22.89 2.63 17.27
CA LEU A 32 23.02 2.05 15.94
C LEU A 32 22.02 0.90 15.68
N VAL A 33 21.86 0.00 16.64
CA VAL A 33 20.95 -1.16 16.51
C VAL A 33 19.49 -0.72 16.33
N PRO A 34 18.88 0.06 17.24
CA PRO A 34 17.51 0.54 17.05
C PRO A 34 17.36 1.46 15.83
N ALA A 35 18.41 2.20 15.43
CA ALA A 35 18.38 2.99 14.20
C ALA A 35 18.32 2.11 12.94
N MET A 36 19.05 1.00 12.89
CA MET A 36 18.98 0.06 11.76
C MET A 36 17.61 -0.62 11.69
N GLU A 37 17.05 -1.02 12.82
CA GLU A 37 15.69 -1.60 12.88
C GLU A 37 14.64 -0.59 12.37
N ALA A 38 14.74 0.67 12.82
CA ALA A 38 13.86 1.74 12.37
C ALA A 38 14.00 2.01 10.85
N LEU A 39 15.22 1.99 10.30
CA LEU A 39 15.47 2.15 8.87
C LEU A 39 14.89 0.99 8.06
N GLN A 40 15.08 -0.25 8.51
CA GLN A 40 14.53 -1.43 7.85
C GLN A 40 13.01 -1.38 7.84
N SER A 41 12.39 -1.10 8.99
CA SER A 41 10.93 -0.93 9.11
C SER A 41 10.40 0.20 8.22
N GLY A 42 11.07 1.36 8.24
CA GLY A 42 10.72 2.51 7.40
C GLY A 42 10.81 2.20 5.91
N SER A 43 11.83 1.46 5.48
CA SER A 43 12.00 1.05 4.07
C SER A 43 10.92 0.08 3.60
N GLN A 44 10.54 -0.89 4.44
CA GLN A 44 9.46 -1.83 4.14
C GLN A 44 8.11 -1.10 4.06
N GLY A 45 7.85 -0.21 5.02
CA GLY A 45 6.66 0.64 5.01
C GLY A 45 6.58 1.50 3.73
N ALA A 46 7.68 2.13 3.33
CA ALA A 46 7.72 2.93 2.10
C ALA A 46 7.44 2.08 0.84
N ALA A 47 7.98 0.87 0.77
CA ALA A 47 7.74 -0.05 -0.35
C ALA A 47 6.26 -0.47 -0.43
N ILE A 48 5.65 -0.83 0.69
CA ILE A 48 4.22 -1.21 0.76
C ILE A 48 3.32 -0.03 0.37
N ASN A 49 3.60 1.17 0.88
CA ASN A 49 2.81 2.36 0.54
C ASN A 49 2.93 2.69 -0.95
N LYS A 50 4.14 2.61 -1.52
CA LYS A 50 4.34 2.80 -2.97
C LYS A 50 3.54 1.79 -3.77
N GLN A 51 3.58 0.53 -3.35
CA GLN A 51 2.85 -0.57 -3.98
C GLN A 51 1.33 -0.32 -3.96
N GLN A 52 0.77 0.03 -2.82
CA GLN A 52 -0.66 0.33 -2.67
C GLN A 52 -1.10 1.54 -3.49
N ASN A 53 -0.27 2.58 -3.56
CA ASN A 53 -0.54 3.78 -4.35
C ASN A 53 -0.56 3.52 -5.86
N ILE A 54 0.09 2.45 -6.32
CA ILE A 54 0.11 2.04 -7.72
C ILE A 54 -1.04 1.08 -8.02
N ASP A 55 -1.26 0.09 -7.16
CA ASP A 55 -2.22 -0.98 -7.39
C ASP A 55 -3.68 -0.50 -7.28
N ARG A 56 -3.98 0.38 -6.31
CA ARG A 56 -5.37 0.84 -6.06
C ARG A 56 -5.97 1.63 -7.24
N PRO A 57 -5.26 2.56 -7.90
CA PRO A 57 -5.76 3.20 -9.12
C PRO A 57 -6.02 2.23 -10.27
N LEU A 58 -5.24 1.15 -10.40
CA LEU A 58 -5.44 0.15 -11.46
C LEU A 58 -6.74 -0.63 -11.30
N LEU A 59 -7.08 -0.96 -10.05
CA LEU A 59 -8.36 -1.55 -9.67
C LEU A 59 -9.52 -0.57 -9.86
N ALA A 60 -9.36 0.67 -9.38
CA ALA A 60 -10.39 1.70 -9.50
C ALA A 60 -10.72 2.00 -10.97
N GLY A 61 -9.71 2.16 -11.84
CA GLY A 61 -9.94 2.39 -13.27
C GLY A 61 -10.64 1.22 -13.96
N LYS A 62 -10.36 -0.03 -13.55
CA LYS A 62 -11.10 -1.19 -14.07
C LYS A 62 -12.55 -1.20 -13.57
N MET A 63 -12.76 -0.89 -12.28
CA MET A 63 -14.08 -0.76 -11.70
C MET A 63 -14.91 0.30 -12.42
N GLU A 64 -14.35 1.49 -12.66
CA GLU A 64 -14.98 2.57 -13.40
C GLU A 64 -15.35 2.15 -14.83
N GLN A 65 -14.47 1.42 -15.52
CA GLN A 65 -14.76 0.87 -16.85
C GLN A 65 -15.96 -0.10 -16.82
N LEU A 66 -16.04 -0.96 -15.80
CA LEU A 66 -17.13 -1.92 -15.67
C LEU A 66 -18.44 -1.22 -15.29
N LEU A 67 -18.40 -0.24 -14.40
CA LEU A 67 -19.56 0.58 -14.02
C LEU A 67 -20.08 1.45 -15.17
N ALA A 68 -19.26 1.74 -16.17
CA ALA A 68 -19.68 2.40 -17.40
C ALA A 68 -20.28 1.42 -18.45
N SER A 69 -20.22 0.12 -18.20
CA SER A 69 -20.77 -0.91 -19.09
C SER A 69 -22.27 -1.10 -18.82
N ASP A 70 -23.00 -1.57 -19.84
CA ASP A 70 -24.43 -1.86 -19.71
C ASP A 70 -24.67 -3.09 -18.82
N TYR A 71 -25.76 -3.07 -18.04
CA TYR A 71 -26.12 -4.17 -17.14
C TYR A 71 -26.22 -5.51 -17.88
N GLY A 72 -26.83 -5.55 -19.06
CA GLY A 72 -26.98 -6.77 -19.85
C GLY A 72 -25.64 -7.36 -20.29
N GLN A 73 -24.64 -6.52 -20.56
CA GLN A 73 -23.27 -6.96 -20.87
C GLN A 73 -22.58 -7.56 -19.64
N LEU A 74 -22.77 -6.94 -18.47
CA LEU A 74 -22.24 -7.46 -17.20
C LEU A 74 -22.92 -8.78 -16.82
N GLY A 75 -24.24 -8.86 -16.93
CA GLY A 75 -25.03 -10.07 -16.68
C GLY A 75 -24.62 -11.25 -17.56
N ALA A 76 -24.33 -11.00 -18.84
CA ALA A 76 -23.83 -12.03 -19.77
C ALA A 76 -22.42 -12.54 -19.42
N ALA A 77 -21.64 -11.79 -18.64
CA ALA A 77 -20.30 -12.15 -18.20
C ALA A 77 -20.26 -12.84 -16.82
N VAL A 78 -21.42 -13.09 -16.20
CA VAL A 78 -21.51 -13.77 -14.90
C VAL A 78 -20.85 -15.15 -14.96
N ALA A 79 -19.87 -15.36 -14.09
CA ALA A 79 -19.13 -16.61 -13.95
C ALA A 79 -19.16 -17.16 -12.51
N GLY A 80 -19.76 -16.42 -11.56
CA GLY A 80 -19.81 -16.73 -10.14
C GLY A 80 -18.72 -16.02 -9.33
N THR A 81 -18.67 -16.32 -8.04
CA THR A 81 -17.83 -15.61 -7.05
C THR A 81 -16.39 -16.09 -6.98
N THR A 82 -16.09 -17.24 -7.59
CA THR A 82 -14.78 -17.91 -7.53
C THR A 82 -14.13 -18.11 -8.89
N THR A 83 -14.86 -17.85 -9.97
CA THR A 83 -14.35 -18.00 -11.34
C THR A 83 -14.21 -16.63 -11.99
N PRO A 84 -13.00 -16.25 -12.46
CA PRO A 84 -12.83 -15.01 -13.19
C PRO A 84 -13.69 -14.99 -14.46
N SER A 85 -14.41 -13.90 -14.67
CA SER A 85 -15.20 -13.65 -15.87
C SER A 85 -14.31 -13.35 -17.09
N SER A 86 -14.94 -13.35 -18.27
CA SER A 86 -14.35 -12.90 -19.54
C SER A 86 -13.95 -11.42 -19.56
N LEU A 87 -14.36 -10.63 -18.57
CA LEU A 87 -14.01 -9.21 -18.42
C LEU A 87 -12.67 -9.00 -17.71
N SER A 88 -12.04 -10.07 -17.22
CA SER A 88 -10.70 -10.05 -16.64
C SER A 88 -9.65 -9.66 -17.70
N ASP A 89 -8.61 -8.92 -17.29
CA ASP A 89 -7.57 -8.48 -18.21
C ASP A 89 -6.20 -8.36 -17.55
N SER A 90 -5.18 -8.13 -18.39
CA SER A 90 -3.82 -7.84 -17.96
C SER A 90 -3.53 -6.35 -18.14
N VAL A 91 -2.80 -5.76 -17.20
CA VAL A 91 -2.34 -4.37 -17.27
C VAL A 91 -0.87 -4.28 -16.87
N VAL A 92 -0.12 -3.42 -17.54
CA VAL A 92 1.24 -3.08 -17.14
C VAL A 92 1.19 -1.86 -16.23
N SER A 93 1.67 -2.04 -15.02
CA SER A 93 1.76 -1.00 -14.00
C SER A 93 2.87 0.02 -14.34
N SER A 94 2.78 1.22 -13.77
CA SER A 94 3.78 2.30 -13.92
C SER A 94 5.19 1.92 -13.43
N ASP A 95 5.30 0.90 -12.57
CA ASP A 95 6.57 0.32 -12.12
C ASP A 95 7.08 -0.84 -13.00
N GLY A 96 6.41 -1.11 -14.13
CA GLY A 96 6.81 -2.12 -15.11
C GLY A 96 6.32 -3.54 -14.82
N ARG A 97 5.56 -3.76 -13.74
CA ARG A 97 4.99 -5.10 -13.44
C ARG A 97 3.79 -5.38 -14.34
N SER A 98 3.72 -6.59 -14.89
CA SER A 98 2.51 -7.10 -15.54
C SER A 98 1.59 -7.71 -14.49
N LEU A 99 0.38 -7.18 -14.36
CA LEU A 99 -0.60 -7.56 -13.36
C LEU A 99 -1.88 -8.06 -14.03
N GLN A 100 -2.54 -9.04 -13.40
CA GLN A 100 -3.83 -9.54 -13.85
C GLN A 100 -4.92 -8.94 -12.97
N ARG A 101 -5.86 -8.22 -13.56
CA ARG A 101 -7.09 -7.74 -12.91
C ARG A 101 -8.18 -8.76 -13.18
N GLN A 102 -8.49 -9.57 -12.18
CA GLN A 102 -9.54 -10.57 -12.25
C GLN A 102 -10.87 -9.94 -11.87
N VAL A 103 -11.89 -10.18 -12.70
CA VAL A 103 -13.23 -9.65 -12.49
C VAL A 103 -14.17 -10.81 -12.19
N TYR A 104 -14.85 -10.76 -11.05
CA TYR A 104 -15.85 -11.75 -10.65
C TYR A 104 -17.22 -11.09 -10.65
N LEU A 105 -18.22 -11.79 -11.20
CA LEU A 105 -19.60 -11.33 -11.24
C LEU A 105 -20.52 -12.47 -10.81
N ALA A 106 -21.49 -12.14 -9.97
CA ALA A 106 -22.54 -13.05 -9.52
C ALA A 106 -23.85 -12.28 -9.32
N PHE A 107 -24.99 -12.92 -9.59
CA PHE A 107 -26.30 -12.35 -9.24
C PHE A 107 -26.43 -12.31 -7.72
N TYR A 108 -26.83 -11.17 -7.19
CA TYR A 108 -26.95 -10.93 -5.75
C TYR A 108 -28.43 -11.03 -5.35
N ASP A 109 -28.76 -11.89 -4.41
CA ASP A 109 -30.14 -12.12 -3.98
C ASP A 109 -30.52 -11.28 -2.77
N GLY A 110 -29.64 -11.13 -1.78
CA GLY A 110 -29.80 -10.25 -0.60
C GLY A 110 -30.99 -10.54 0.33
N GLU A 111 -32.01 -11.25 -0.14
CA GLU A 111 -33.32 -11.41 0.48
C GLU A 111 -33.57 -12.85 0.93
N THR A 112 -33.07 -13.84 0.18
CA THR A 112 -33.00 -15.23 0.64
C THR A 112 -31.67 -15.51 1.32
N GLY A 113 -31.64 -16.42 2.30
CA GLY A 113 -30.44 -16.70 3.12
C GLY A 113 -29.17 -17.09 2.34
N ASP A 114 -29.25 -17.29 1.02
CA ASP A 114 -28.14 -17.39 0.09
C ASP A 114 -27.83 -16.01 -0.50
N LEU A 115 -26.61 -15.50 -0.29
CA LEU A 115 -26.21 -14.17 -0.77
C LEU A 115 -26.19 -14.03 -2.30
N PHE A 116 -26.10 -15.14 -3.03
CA PHE A 116 -25.98 -15.16 -4.48
C PHE A 116 -27.03 -16.07 -5.12
N ALA A 117 -27.65 -15.57 -6.18
CA ALA A 117 -28.65 -16.29 -6.95
C ALA A 117 -28.04 -17.05 -8.13
N SER A 118 -28.74 -18.08 -8.58
CA SER A 118 -28.42 -18.82 -9.81
C SER A 118 -29.01 -18.19 -11.08
N ALA A 119 -29.86 -17.18 -10.92
CA ALA A 119 -30.55 -16.48 -11.99
C ALA A 119 -30.53 -14.97 -11.74
N ASP A 120 -30.86 -14.21 -12.78
CA ASP A 120 -30.89 -12.76 -12.74
C ASP A 120 -31.91 -12.22 -11.72
N THR A 121 -31.43 -11.41 -10.79
CA THR A 121 -32.21 -10.75 -9.73
C THR A 121 -32.40 -9.24 -10.00
N GLY A 122 -31.84 -8.72 -11.10
CA GLY A 122 -31.72 -7.29 -11.35
C GLY A 122 -30.59 -6.64 -10.54
N LEU A 123 -29.79 -7.41 -9.78
CA LEU A 123 -28.68 -6.93 -8.97
C LEU A 123 -27.45 -7.84 -9.15
N LEU A 124 -26.31 -7.23 -9.47
CA LEU A 124 -25.03 -7.91 -9.67
C LEU A 124 -24.06 -7.49 -8.58
N TRP A 125 -23.46 -8.48 -7.93
CA TRP A 125 -22.23 -8.29 -7.19
C TRP A 125 -21.06 -8.35 -8.15
N LEU A 126 -20.21 -7.34 -8.08
CA LEU A 126 -19.05 -7.19 -8.94
C LEU A 126 -17.81 -6.97 -8.08
N ARG A 127 -16.79 -7.80 -8.28
CA ARG A 127 -15.48 -7.68 -7.65
C ARG A 127 -14.39 -7.59 -8.69
N VAL A 128 -13.47 -6.65 -8.49
CA VAL A 128 -12.20 -6.59 -9.21
C VAL A 128 -11.07 -6.83 -8.23
N GLU A 129 -10.18 -7.76 -8.51
CA GLU A 129 -9.00 -8.03 -7.69
C GLU A 129 -7.73 -8.11 -8.52
N LEU A 130 -6.59 -7.84 -7.89
CA LEU A 130 -5.28 -8.07 -8.50
C LEU A 130 -4.77 -9.45 -8.12
N ALA A 131 -4.59 -10.32 -9.11
CA ALA A 131 -4.18 -11.71 -8.89
C ALA A 131 -2.86 -11.79 -8.11
N GLY A 132 -2.81 -12.68 -7.11
CA GLY A 132 -1.65 -12.84 -6.24
C GLY A 132 -1.48 -11.76 -5.18
N THR A 133 -2.49 -10.89 -4.99
CA THR A 133 -2.51 -9.86 -3.93
C THR A 133 -3.80 -9.96 -3.11
N ALA A 134 -3.81 -9.29 -1.95
CA ALA A 134 -5.02 -9.10 -1.14
C ALA A 134 -5.81 -7.82 -1.52
N GLN A 135 -5.49 -7.19 -2.66
CA GLN A 135 -6.16 -5.97 -3.10
C GLN A 135 -7.39 -6.31 -3.95
N SER A 136 -8.56 -5.89 -3.49
CA SER A 136 -9.82 -5.97 -4.24
C SER A 136 -10.67 -4.72 -4.05
N LEU A 137 -11.57 -4.49 -5.00
CA LEU A 137 -12.68 -3.55 -4.91
C LEU A 137 -13.97 -4.29 -5.23
N GLU A 138 -15.02 -4.04 -4.47
CA GLU A 138 -16.32 -4.69 -4.62
C GLU A 138 -17.41 -3.62 -4.66
N THR A 139 -18.46 -3.88 -5.43
CA THR A 139 -19.63 -3.02 -5.54
C THR A 139 -20.86 -3.81 -5.98
N LEU A 140 -22.02 -3.18 -5.89
CA LEU A 140 -23.29 -3.67 -6.41
C LEU A 140 -23.73 -2.83 -7.60
N VAL A 141 -24.21 -3.48 -8.65
CA VAL A 141 -24.74 -2.84 -9.86
C VAL A 141 -26.16 -3.34 -10.09
N SER A 142 -27.12 -2.43 -10.20
CA SER A 142 -28.50 -2.77 -10.54
C SER A 142 -28.79 -2.51 -12.02
N GLN A 143 -29.83 -3.17 -12.53
CA GLN A 143 -30.44 -2.86 -13.83
C GLN A 143 -30.99 -1.43 -13.88
#